data_AF-A0A9D7CUN4-F1
#
_entry.id   AF-A0A9D7CUN4-F1
#
_cell.length_a   1.000
_cell.length_b   1.000
_cell.length_c   1.000
_cell.angle_alpha   90.00
_cell.angle_beta   90.00
_cell.angle_gamma   90.00
#
_symmetry.space_group_name_H-M   'P 1'
#
loop_
_entity.id
_entity.type
_entity.pdbx_description
1 polymer ?
#
loop_
_entity_poly.entity_id
_entity_poly.type
_entity_poly.pdbx_seq_one_letter_code
_entity_poly.pdbx_strand_id
1 'polypeptide(L)'
;MERSERLRRRRQGGWRRATLALAFVATLPLGCRGIVGLDDFRKVECPGAVCAEPFDGSVPSEDASVDASLDARVDAPPGAAPVSWARWKMPNYGDSGLPNPPSLSPVTGGVVDAVTGLVWQQAPLDPLSQPNAESTCRAQPGGPWRLPKRIELISLLDYGPAADGGRRKVFIDSVAFPNVKNVRVWSSSEVRPFTGGSEQAYWVVNFETGAAETLPQSSEARALCVKDK
;
A
#
# COMPACT_ATOMS: atom_id res chain seq x y z
N MET A 1 -56.10 -66.00 -14.72
CA MET A 1 -55.24 -66.75 -15.65
C MET A 1 -54.09 -65.84 -16.01
N GLU A 2 -53.11 -65.79 -15.12
CA GLU A 2 -51.72 -66.21 -15.38
C GLU A 2 -50.95 -65.16 -16.20
N ARG A 3 -50.05 -64.42 -15.56
CA ARG A 3 -48.66 -64.80 -15.25
C ARG A 3 -47.75 -64.32 -16.38
N SER A 4 -46.67 -63.66 -15.97
CA SER A 4 -45.36 -63.66 -16.62
C SER A 4 -45.22 -62.93 -17.97
N GLU A 5 -44.13 -62.26 -18.31
CA GLU A 5 -42.90 -61.87 -17.65
C GLU A 5 -42.12 -61.07 -18.70
N ARG A 6 -41.19 -60.24 -18.22
CA ARG A 6 -39.88 -60.02 -18.84
C ARG A 6 -39.76 -59.21 -20.14
N LEU A 7 -39.04 -58.10 -19.93
CA LEU A 7 -37.88 -57.64 -20.72
C LEU A 7 -38.16 -56.81 -21.98
N ARG A 8 -37.94 -55.50 -21.84
CA ARG A 8 -36.80 -54.78 -22.46
C ARG A 8 -36.83 -53.33 -22.02
N ARG A 9 -36.00 -52.97 -21.03
CA ARG A 9 -34.84 -52.08 -21.25
C ARG A 9 -35.03 -51.12 -22.44
N ARG A 10 -35.35 -49.86 -22.16
CA ARG A 10 -34.65 -48.75 -22.81
C ARG A 10 -34.61 -47.55 -21.88
N ARG A 11 -33.39 -47.30 -21.40
CA ARG A 11 -32.94 -46.07 -20.77
C ARG A 11 -33.35 -44.88 -21.63
N GLN A 12 -34.09 -43.94 -21.08
CA GLN A 12 -34.00 -42.53 -21.46
C GLN A 12 -33.93 -41.73 -20.17
N GLY A 13 -32.69 -41.58 -19.67
CA GLY A 13 -32.39 -40.67 -18.58
C GLY A 13 -32.61 -39.25 -19.08
N GLY A 14 -33.59 -38.56 -18.49
CA GLY A 14 -33.87 -37.17 -18.75
C GLY A 14 -32.66 -36.31 -18.42
N TRP A 15 -32.19 -35.57 -19.42
CA TRP A 15 -31.25 -34.47 -19.28
C TRP A 15 -31.92 -33.36 -18.46
N ARG A 16 -31.71 -33.37 -17.14
CA ARG A 16 -31.98 -32.20 -16.30
C ARG A 16 -30.78 -31.26 -16.44
N ARG A 17 -30.96 -30.19 -17.21
CA ARG A 17 -30.05 -29.05 -17.25
C ARG A 17 -30.03 -28.41 -15.86
N ALA A 18 -28.99 -28.68 -15.08
CA ALA A 18 -28.73 -28.00 -13.83
C ALA A 18 -28.14 -26.63 -14.14
N THR A 19 -28.91 -25.57 -13.93
CA THR A 19 -28.45 -24.18 -13.98
C THR A 19 -27.54 -23.94 -12.78
N LEU A 20 -26.22 -23.89 -13.03
CA LEU A 20 -25.25 -23.36 -12.07
C LEU A 20 -25.42 -21.84 -12.00
N ALA A 21 -26.03 -21.34 -10.93
CA ALA A 21 -25.97 -19.93 -10.57
C ALA A 21 -24.54 -19.61 -10.13
N LEU A 22 -23.77 -18.95 -10.99
CA LEU A 22 -22.50 -18.33 -10.60
C LEU A 22 -22.80 -17.18 -9.63
N ALA A 23 -22.52 -17.40 -8.35
CA ALA A 23 -22.44 -16.31 -7.39
C ALA A 23 -21.22 -15.45 -7.75
N PHE A 24 -21.48 -14.28 -8.36
CA PHE A 24 -20.48 -13.23 -8.49
C PHE A 24 -20.16 -12.71 -7.09
N VAL A 25 -19.09 -13.21 -6.49
CA VAL A 25 -18.49 -12.58 -5.32
C VAL A 25 -17.86 -11.28 -5.83
N ALA A 26 -18.57 -10.17 -5.64
CA ALA A 26 -18.07 -8.84 -5.93
C ALA A 26 -16.90 -8.55 -4.97
N THR A 27 -15.67 -8.81 -5.44
CA THR A 27 -14.46 -8.35 -4.78
C THR A 27 -14.42 -6.83 -4.88
N LEU A 28 -14.89 -6.17 -3.82
CA LEU A 28 -14.70 -4.74 -3.60
C LEU A 28 -13.20 -4.41 -3.67
N PRO A 29 -12.79 -3.35 -4.39
CA PRO A 29 -11.40 -2.97 -4.47
C PRO A 29 -10.96 -2.41 -3.12
N LEU A 30 -10.21 -3.20 -2.35
CA LEU A 30 -9.48 -2.76 -1.14
C LEU A 30 -8.33 -1.77 -1.45
N GLY A 31 -8.20 -1.31 -2.69
CA GLY A 31 -7.01 -0.63 -3.20
C GLY A 31 -6.80 0.81 -2.72
N CYS A 32 -7.80 1.50 -2.17
CA CYS A 32 -7.66 2.92 -1.81
C CYS A 32 -7.43 3.20 -0.31
N ARG A 33 -7.63 2.24 0.59
CA ARG A 33 -7.58 2.50 2.04
C ARG A 33 -6.17 2.46 2.66
N GLY A 34 -5.19 1.88 1.97
CA GLY A 34 -3.85 1.65 2.55
C GLY A 34 -2.80 2.74 2.29
N ILE A 35 -3.04 3.67 1.36
CA ILE A 35 -1.96 4.48 0.77
C ILE A 35 -1.53 5.65 1.67
N VAL A 36 -2.44 6.24 2.45
CA VAL A 36 -2.14 7.50 3.15
C VAL A 36 -1.88 7.35 4.65
N GLY A 37 -2.24 6.23 5.28
CA GLY A 37 -2.12 6.12 6.75
C GLY A 37 -2.90 7.19 7.50
N LEU A 38 -3.92 7.77 6.87
CA LEU A 38 -4.83 8.70 7.52
C LEU A 38 -5.86 7.99 8.40
N ASP A 39 -6.03 6.67 8.28
CA ASP A 39 -6.97 5.89 9.07
C ASP A 39 -6.51 5.68 10.54
N ASP A 40 -5.29 6.10 10.89
CA ASP A 40 -4.73 5.93 12.25
C ASP A 40 -5.16 7.03 13.22
N PHE A 41 -5.85 8.06 12.72
CA PHE A 41 -6.68 8.89 13.58
C PHE A 41 -8.08 8.29 13.59
N ARG A 42 -8.49 7.72 14.72
CA ARG A 42 -9.92 7.58 15.00
C ARG A 42 -10.51 8.96 14.72
N LYS A 43 -11.35 9.06 13.69
CA LYS A 43 -12.29 10.16 13.58
C LYS A 43 -13.09 10.08 14.87
N VAL A 44 -12.79 10.95 15.83
CA VAL A 44 -13.61 11.11 17.03
C VAL A 44 -14.85 11.86 16.54
N GLU A 45 -15.68 11.16 15.77
CA GLU A 45 -16.98 11.68 15.36
C GLU A 45 -17.83 11.69 16.63
N CYS A 46 -17.94 12.90 17.18
CA CYS A 46 -18.82 13.30 18.28
C CYS A 46 -18.34 12.90 19.70
N PRO A 47 -17.48 13.70 20.36
CA PRO A 47 -17.35 13.64 21.81
C PRO A 47 -18.63 14.21 22.43
N GLY A 48 -19.61 13.35 22.71
CA GLY A 48 -20.75 13.66 23.59
C GLY A 48 -22.09 14.02 22.93
N ALA A 49 -22.26 13.84 21.61
CA ALA A 49 -23.56 14.00 20.96
C ALA A 49 -24.04 12.67 20.37
N VAL A 50 -25.32 12.33 20.61
CA VAL A 50 -25.99 11.21 19.94
C VAL A 50 -26.15 11.59 18.47
N CYS A 51 -25.64 10.77 17.55
CA CYS A 51 -25.88 10.95 16.12
C CYS A 51 -27.37 10.75 15.85
N ALA A 52 -28.12 11.85 15.81
CA ALA A 52 -29.50 11.83 15.37
C ALA A 52 -29.51 11.99 13.84
N GLU A 53 -30.18 11.03 13.21
CA GLU A 53 -30.68 10.97 11.83
C GLU A 53 -29.85 10.23 10.76
N PRO A 54 -30.53 9.47 9.86
CA PRO A 54 -29.89 8.63 8.86
C PRO A 54 -29.27 9.45 7.74
N PHE A 55 -28.05 9.08 7.37
CA PHE A 55 -27.24 9.74 6.35
C PHE A 55 -27.86 9.65 4.94
N ASP A 56 -28.40 10.76 4.45
CA ASP A 56 -28.83 10.95 3.05
C ASP A 56 -27.64 11.39 2.19
N GLY A 57 -26.77 10.44 1.85
CA GLY A 57 -25.99 10.32 0.59
C GLY A 57 -25.26 11.53 -0.02
N SER A 58 -25.25 12.70 0.61
CA SER A 58 -24.75 13.95 0.06
C SER A 58 -23.44 14.27 0.75
N VAL A 59 -22.35 14.16 -0.03
CA VAL A 59 -21.02 14.59 0.38
C VAL A 59 -20.92 16.08 0.06
N PRO A 60 -20.78 16.99 1.04
CA PRO A 60 -20.61 18.41 0.75
C PRO A 60 -19.32 18.60 -0.04
N SER A 61 -19.41 19.27 -1.19
CA SER A 61 -18.31 19.54 -2.11
C SER A 61 -17.44 20.73 -1.70
N GLU A 62 -17.37 21.06 -0.41
CA GLU A 62 -16.51 22.14 0.07
C GLU A 62 -15.33 21.54 0.84
N ASP A 63 -14.15 21.62 0.23
CA ASP A 63 -12.87 21.46 0.91
C ASP A 63 -12.81 22.52 2.04
N ALA A 64 -13.02 22.06 3.27
CA ALA A 64 -12.85 22.77 4.54
C ALA A 64 -13.16 24.28 4.50
N SER A 65 -14.39 24.65 4.90
CA SER A 65 -14.69 26.04 5.23
C SER A 65 -13.73 26.54 6.32
N VAL A 66 -13.22 27.76 6.14
CA VAL A 66 -12.22 28.41 7.01
C VAL A 66 -12.78 28.77 8.40
N ASP A 67 -14.04 28.44 8.68
CA ASP A 67 -14.77 28.77 9.90
C ASP A 67 -15.49 27.55 10.47
N ALA A 68 -14.73 26.55 10.91
CA ALA A 68 -15.23 25.55 11.85
C ALA A 68 -14.44 25.65 13.16
N SER A 69 -14.98 26.41 14.10
CA SER A 69 -14.61 26.44 15.52
C SER A 69 -14.85 25.11 16.25
N LEU A 70 -14.88 24.00 15.52
CA LEU A 70 -15.17 22.64 15.99
C LEU A 70 -14.05 21.65 15.66
N ASP A 71 -13.00 22.06 14.96
CA ASP A 71 -11.77 21.30 14.90
C ASP A 71 -11.04 21.44 16.24
N ALA A 72 -11.43 20.61 17.20
CA ALA A 72 -10.66 20.44 18.41
C ALA A 72 -9.26 19.98 18.01
N ARG A 73 -8.27 20.88 18.08
CA ARG A 73 -6.87 20.49 18.09
C ARG A 73 -6.70 19.59 19.32
N VAL A 74 -6.74 18.28 19.11
CA VAL A 74 -6.33 17.33 20.12
C VAL A 74 -4.82 17.46 20.19
N ASP A 75 -4.33 18.15 21.22
CA ASP A 75 -2.91 18.22 21.48
C ASP A 75 -2.34 16.81 21.56
N ALA A 76 -1.21 16.60 20.89
CA ALA A 76 -0.53 15.32 20.96
C ALA A 76 -0.24 14.98 22.43
N PRO A 77 -0.40 13.72 22.87
CA PRO A 77 -0.11 13.35 24.25
C PRO A 77 1.29 13.81 24.68
N PRO A 78 1.50 14.22 25.94
CA PRO A 78 2.82 14.60 26.43
C PRO A 78 3.86 13.51 26.10
N GLY A 79 4.91 13.88 25.35
CA GLY A 79 5.94 12.95 24.89
C GLY A 79 5.71 12.35 23.50
N ALA A 80 4.62 12.68 22.80
CA ALA A 80 4.45 12.33 21.40
C ALA A 80 5.47 13.10 20.54
N ALA A 81 6.30 12.36 19.81
CA ALA A 81 7.20 12.94 18.83
C ALA A 81 6.39 13.62 17.72
N PRO A 82 6.81 14.80 17.22
CA PRO A 82 6.14 15.44 16.10
C PRO A 82 6.16 14.50 14.89
N VAL A 83 4.98 14.25 14.32
CA VAL A 83 4.85 13.54 13.05
C VAL A 83 5.34 14.47 11.94
N SER A 84 6.42 14.08 11.26
CA SER A 84 6.90 14.77 10.08
C SER A 84 6.26 14.15 8.84
N TRP A 85 5.43 14.92 8.13
CA TRP A 85 4.87 14.51 6.85
C TRP A 85 5.83 14.82 5.70
N ALA A 86 5.76 14.02 4.64
CA ALA A 86 6.40 14.33 3.37
C ALA A 86 5.86 15.67 2.84
N ARG A 87 6.75 16.64 2.60
CA ARG A 87 6.42 17.96 2.02
C ARG A 87 6.79 18.09 0.55
N TRP A 88 7.44 17.06 0.01
CA TRP A 88 7.84 17.00 -1.38
C TRP A 88 6.65 16.67 -2.29
N LYS A 89 6.79 16.99 -3.59
CA LYS A 89 5.77 16.69 -4.60
C LYS A 89 5.81 15.21 -4.97
N MET A 90 4.65 14.58 -5.17
CA MET A 90 4.60 13.18 -5.61
C MET A 90 5.06 13.04 -7.07
N PRO A 91 6.02 12.15 -7.39
CA PRO A 91 6.37 11.86 -8.77
C PRO A 91 5.19 11.29 -9.56
N ASN A 92 5.05 11.73 -10.81
CA ASN A 92 4.00 11.34 -11.74
C ASN A 92 4.59 10.46 -12.84
N TYR A 93 4.60 9.14 -12.63
CA TYR A 93 5.11 8.21 -13.62
C TYR A 93 4.17 8.03 -14.82
N GLY A 94 4.74 7.57 -15.94
CA GLY A 94 4.08 7.45 -17.23
C GLY A 94 3.84 8.80 -17.93
N ASP A 95 3.41 8.74 -19.19
CA ASP A 95 3.06 9.90 -20.02
C ASP A 95 1.71 10.50 -19.59
N SER A 96 1.65 10.96 -18.34
CA SER A 96 0.43 11.50 -17.72
C SER A 96 0.21 12.99 -18.01
N GLY A 97 1.22 13.70 -18.54
CA GLY A 97 1.18 15.15 -18.71
C GLY A 97 1.12 15.95 -17.40
N LEU A 98 1.34 15.28 -16.27
CA LEU A 98 1.32 15.88 -14.94
C LEU A 98 2.65 16.58 -14.59
N PRO A 99 2.63 17.58 -13.68
CA PRO A 99 3.73 18.54 -13.55
C PRO A 99 5.01 18.02 -12.88
N ASN A 100 5.04 16.81 -12.32
CA ASN A 100 6.21 16.29 -11.62
C ASN A 100 6.65 14.92 -12.19
N PRO A 101 7.14 14.84 -13.44
CA PRO A 101 7.66 13.60 -13.98
C PRO A 101 8.83 13.08 -13.10
N PRO A 102 8.99 11.76 -12.94
CA PRO A 102 10.07 11.19 -12.13
C PRO A 102 11.43 11.62 -12.67
N SER A 103 12.36 11.94 -11.77
CA SER A 103 13.70 12.38 -12.12
C SER A 103 14.72 11.67 -11.22
N LEU A 104 15.11 10.47 -11.66
CA LEU A 104 16.08 9.62 -10.99
C LEU A 104 17.42 9.75 -11.72
N SER A 105 18.50 10.02 -11.00
CA SER A 105 19.84 10.15 -11.58
C SER A 105 20.87 9.44 -10.72
N PRO A 106 21.79 8.65 -11.31
CA PRO A 106 22.85 8.00 -10.55
C PRO A 106 23.80 9.05 -9.96
N VAL A 107 24.21 8.83 -8.71
CA VAL A 107 25.22 9.63 -7.98
C VAL A 107 26.22 8.69 -7.32
N THR A 108 27.36 9.21 -6.86
CA THR A 108 28.30 8.41 -6.07
C THR A 108 27.62 7.89 -4.81
N GLY A 109 27.46 6.57 -4.72
CA GLY A 109 26.85 5.90 -3.57
C GLY A 109 25.32 5.74 -3.64
N GLY A 110 24.66 6.06 -4.75
CA GLY A 110 23.21 5.87 -4.86
C GLY A 110 22.54 6.47 -6.09
N VAL A 111 21.24 6.75 -5.96
CA VAL A 111 20.40 7.44 -6.95
C VAL A 111 19.74 8.61 -6.26
N VAL A 112 19.86 9.81 -6.82
CA VAL A 112 19.11 10.97 -6.37
C VAL A 112 17.76 11.02 -7.09
N ASP A 113 16.70 11.25 -6.33
CA ASP A 113 15.39 11.63 -6.82
C ASP A 113 15.23 13.14 -6.69
N ALA A 114 15.24 13.85 -7.80
CA ALA A 114 15.17 15.31 -7.81
C ALA A 114 13.78 15.86 -7.47
N VAL A 115 12.73 15.03 -7.56
CA VAL A 115 11.36 15.43 -7.23
C VAL A 115 11.14 15.37 -5.72
N THR A 116 11.59 14.28 -5.08
CA THR A 116 11.44 14.07 -3.64
C THR A 116 12.56 14.69 -2.81
N GLY A 117 13.73 14.92 -3.42
CA GLY A 117 14.93 15.38 -2.72
C GLY A 117 15.61 14.26 -1.91
N LEU A 118 15.25 13.00 -2.18
CA LEU A 118 15.79 11.83 -1.50
C LEU A 118 16.96 11.23 -2.28
N VAL A 119 17.88 10.58 -1.57
CA VAL A 119 18.95 9.76 -2.15
C VAL A 119 18.76 8.33 -1.69
N TRP A 120 18.76 7.40 -2.63
CA TRP A 120 18.49 5.99 -2.42
C TRP A 120 19.71 5.14 -2.71
N GLN A 121 19.87 4.03 -2.00
CA GLN A 121 20.75 2.96 -2.48
C GLN A 121 20.16 2.32 -3.74
N GLN A 122 21.01 1.87 -4.67
CA GLN A 122 20.56 1.24 -5.92
C GLN A 122 20.06 -0.19 -5.71
N ALA A 123 20.79 -0.97 -4.90
CA ALA A 123 20.47 -2.35 -4.63
C ALA A 123 19.80 -2.48 -3.25
N PRO A 124 18.77 -3.32 -3.13
CA PRO A 124 18.20 -3.64 -1.83
C PRO A 124 19.16 -4.55 -1.05
N LEU A 125 19.18 -4.41 0.27
CA LEU A 125 19.81 -5.35 1.19
C LEU A 125 19.06 -6.69 1.21
N ASP A 126 19.72 -7.72 1.73
CA ASP A 126 19.14 -9.04 1.92
C ASP A 126 17.91 -9.04 2.84
N PRO A 127 17.07 -10.10 2.79
CA PRO A 127 15.90 -10.17 3.64
C PRO A 127 16.30 -10.17 5.11
N LEU A 128 15.65 -9.31 5.88
CA LEU A 128 15.92 -9.09 7.31
C LEU A 128 14.59 -8.94 8.04
N SER A 129 14.58 -9.15 9.35
CA SER A 129 13.51 -8.66 10.21
C SER A 129 13.46 -7.13 10.17
N GLN A 130 12.30 -6.53 10.43
CA GLN A 130 12.16 -5.07 10.36
C GLN A 130 13.18 -4.33 11.27
N PRO A 131 13.40 -4.75 12.53
CA PRO A 131 14.37 -4.08 13.40
C PRO A 131 15.81 -4.20 12.87
N ASN A 132 16.15 -5.35 12.26
CA ASN A 132 17.46 -5.57 11.66
C ASN A 132 17.63 -4.79 10.36
N ALA A 133 16.58 -4.65 9.55
CA ALA A 133 16.59 -3.79 8.37
C ALA A 133 16.86 -2.33 8.76
N GLU A 134 16.23 -1.86 9.85
CA GLU A 134 16.40 -0.51 10.34
C GLU A 134 17.82 -0.24 10.87
N SER A 135 18.37 -1.16 11.68
CA SER A 135 19.74 -1.05 12.18
C SER A 135 20.78 -1.17 11.06
N THR A 136 20.56 -2.08 10.11
CA THR A 136 21.48 -2.31 8.98
C THR A 136 21.51 -1.10 8.05
N CYS A 137 20.36 -0.48 7.76
CA CYS A 137 20.35 0.78 7.00
C CYS A 137 21.15 1.87 7.70
N ARG A 138 20.97 2.06 9.02
CA ARG A 138 21.76 3.06 9.78
C ARG A 138 23.27 2.81 9.74
N ALA A 139 23.69 1.55 9.64
CA ALA A 139 25.09 1.16 9.59
C ALA A 139 25.73 1.26 8.20
N GLN A 140 24.96 1.55 7.14
CA GLN A 140 25.50 1.66 5.78
C GLN A 140 26.52 2.81 5.67
N PRO A 141 27.64 2.61 4.95
CA PRO A 141 28.63 3.66 4.73
C PRO A 141 28.08 4.77 3.82
N GLY A 142 28.58 6.00 3.97
CA GLY A 142 28.13 7.16 3.18
C GLY A 142 26.76 7.70 3.59
N GLY A 143 26.36 7.45 4.85
CA GLY A 143 25.09 7.88 5.44
C GLY A 143 24.99 9.40 5.73
N PRO A 144 23.99 9.82 6.55
CA PRO A 144 23.18 9.00 7.45
C PRO A 144 22.00 8.31 6.75
N TRP A 145 22.17 7.02 6.42
CA TRP A 145 21.11 6.21 5.82
C TRP A 145 20.07 5.80 6.86
N ARG A 146 18.83 5.61 6.41
CA ARG A 146 17.70 5.12 7.21
C ARG A 146 16.81 4.20 6.40
N LEU A 147 15.98 3.46 7.11
CA LEU A 147 14.88 2.74 6.49
C LEU A 147 13.79 3.75 6.05
N PRO A 148 13.27 3.65 4.82
CA PRO A 148 12.35 4.64 4.26
C PRO A 148 10.99 4.60 4.96
N LYS A 149 10.25 5.71 4.89
CA LYS A 149 8.83 5.74 5.24
C LYS A 149 8.02 5.13 4.10
N ARG A 150 6.83 4.62 4.41
CA ARG A 150 5.95 3.98 3.41
C ARG A 150 5.69 4.89 2.20
N ILE A 151 5.44 6.18 2.43
CA ILE A 151 5.17 7.15 1.36
C ILE A 151 6.36 7.35 0.42
N GLU A 152 7.59 7.24 0.92
CA GLU A 152 8.82 7.35 0.11
C GLU A 152 8.99 6.12 -0.80
N LEU A 153 8.65 4.93 -0.32
CA LEU A 153 8.62 3.74 -1.17
C LEU A 153 7.51 3.83 -2.23
N ILE A 154 6.34 4.36 -1.86
CA ILE A 154 5.23 4.58 -2.80
C ILE A 154 5.63 5.56 -3.91
N SER A 155 6.45 6.58 -3.62
CA SER A 155 6.96 7.48 -4.67
C SER A 155 7.90 6.85 -5.69
N LEU A 156 8.31 5.59 -5.50
CA LEU A 156 9.08 4.83 -6.49
C LEU A 156 8.20 3.96 -7.40
N LEU A 157 6.90 3.83 -7.10
CA LEU A 157 5.99 2.99 -7.87
C LEU A 157 5.49 3.71 -9.13
N ASP A 158 5.73 3.06 -10.26
CA ASP A 158 5.18 3.44 -11.55
C ASP A 158 3.89 2.68 -11.82
N TYR A 159 2.76 3.39 -11.72
CA TYR A 159 1.41 2.91 -12.05
C TYR A 159 0.99 3.20 -13.50
N GLY A 160 1.95 3.65 -14.32
CA GLY A 160 1.75 3.98 -15.72
C GLY A 160 1.27 2.80 -16.56
N PRO A 161 0.73 3.06 -17.77
CA PRO A 161 0.39 2.00 -18.70
C PRO A 161 1.65 1.19 -19.03
N ALA A 162 1.51 -0.13 -19.21
CA ALA A 162 2.62 -0.93 -19.68
C ALA A 162 3.07 -0.42 -21.06
N ALA A 163 4.38 -0.30 -21.27
CA ALA A 163 4.96 0.20 -22.52
C ALA A 163 4.54 -0.61 -23.77
N ASP A 164 4.06 -1.85 -23.57
CA ASP A 164 3.55 -2.75 -24.62
C ASP A 164 2.01 -2.71 -24.80
N GLY A 165 1.31 -1.78 -24.13
CA GLY A 165 -0.16 -1.72 -24.13
C GLY A 165 -0.83 -2.88 -23.38
N GLY A 166 -0.05 -3.68 -22.66
CA GLY A 166 -0.53 -4.77 -21.81
C GLY A 166 -1.22 -4.30 -20.53
N ARG A 167 -1.67 -5.26 -19.72
CA ARG A 167 -2.24 -4.96 -18.38
C ARG A 167 -1.26 -4.09 -17.58
N ARG A 168 -1.79 -3.11 -16.82
CA ARG A 168 -1.04 -2.31 -15.83
C ARG A 168 -0.18 -3.25 -14.99
N LYS A 169 1.11 -3.25 -15.27
CA LYS A 169 2.12 -3.86 -14.41
C LYS A 169 2.67 -2.69 -13.61
N VAL A 170 2.71 -2.84 -12.29
CA VAL A 170 3.39 -1.84 -11.47
C VAL A 170 4.87 -2.02 -11.69
N PHE A 171 5.54 -0.94 -12.05
CA PHE A 171 6.97 -0.95 -12.32
C PHE A 171 7.72 -0.13 -11.28
N ILE A 172 9.03 -0.35 -11.27
CA ILE A 172 10.03 0.54 -10.70
C ILE A 172 11.06 0.73 -11.80
N ASP A 173 11.70 1.90 -11.86
CA ASP A 173 12.82 2.12 -12.78
C ASP A 173 13.92 1.10 -12.49
N SER A 174 14.02 0.08 -13.35
CA SER A 174 14.96 -1.02 -13.16
C SER A 174 16.41 -0.66 -13.49
N VAL A 175 16.64 0.49 -14.13
CA VAL A 175 17.98 1.03 -14.35
C VAL A 175 18.47 1.70 -13.08
N ALA A 176 17.62 2.49 -12.43
CA ALA A 176 17.91 3.11 -11.14
C ALA A 176 17.96 2.09 -9.98
N PHE A 177 17.07 1.09 -10.00
CA PHE A 177 16.86 0.15 -8.91
C PHE A 177 16.98 -1.32 -9.37
N PRO A 178 18.19 -1.78 -9.70
CA PRO A 178 18.40 -3.19 -10.03
C PRO A 178 18.01 -4.08 -8.85
N ASN A 179 17.34 -5.19 -9.13
CA ASN A 179 16.92 -6.21 -8.16
C ASN A 179 15.86 -5.77 -7.12
N VAL A 180 15.22 -4.62 -7.29
CA VAL A 180 14.06 -4.22 -6.46
C VAL A 180 12.73 -4.71 -7.06
N LYS A 181 12.72 -5.07 -8.34
CA LYS A 181 11.55 -5.66 -8.98
C LYS A 181 11.18 -7.00 -8.31
N ASN A 182 9.89 -7.22 -8.08
CA ASN A 182 9.33 -8.45 -7.48
C ASN A 182 9.78 -8.75 -6.04
N VAL A 183 10.15 -7.73 -5.25
CA VAL A 183 10.41 -7.91 -3.82
C VAL A 183 9.49 -7.06 -2.96
N ARG A 184 9.30 -7.50 -1.72
CA ARG A 184 8.71 -6.70 -0.65
C ARG A 184 9.84 -5.96 0.07
N VAL A 185 9.68 -4.65 0.22
CA VAL A 185 10.65 -3.79 0.88
C VAL A 185 10.06 -3.21 2.15
N TRP A 186 10.80 -3.34 3.26
CA TRP A 186 10.45 -2.77 4.55
C TRP A 186 10.39 -1.25 4.53
N SER A 187 9.42 -0.71 5.26
CA SER A 187 9.41 0.69 5.69
C SER A 187 9.60 0.79 7.21
N SER A 188 9.98 1.98 7.68
CA SER A 188 9.93 2.38 9.10
C SER A 188 8.56 2.92 9.52
N SER A 189 7.52 2.68 8.71
CA SER A 189 6.14 3.03 9.06
C SER A 189 5.51 1.86 9.81
N GLU A 190 5.17 2.11 11.07
CA GLU A 190 4.44 1.17 11.92
C GLU A 190 2.97 1.11 11.51
N VAL A 191 2.33 -0.04 11.74
CA VAL A 191 0.87 -0.16 11.73
C VAL A 191 0.36 0.35 13.07
N ARG A 192 -0.45 1.42 13.06
CA ARG A 192 -1.13 1.93 14.24
C ARG A 192 -2.66 1.82 14.05
N PRO A 193 -3.46 1.96 15.12
CA PRO A 193 -3.03 1.68 16.49
C PRO A 193 -2.57 0.22 16.62
N PHE A 194 -1.70 -0.06 17.58
CA PHE A 194 -1.37 -1.44 17.91
C PHE A 194 -2.61 -2.13 18.49
N THR A 195 -3.14 -3.14 17.81
CA THR A 195 -4.41 -3.79 18.17
C THR A 195 -4.26 -4.92 19.20
N GLY A 196 -3.12 -5.01 19.89
CA GLY A 196 -2.91 -6.00 20.96
C GLY A 196 -2.47 -7.39 20.47
N GLY A 197 -1.86 -7.48 19.29
CA GLY A 197 -1.25 -8.73 18.79
C GLY A 197 -0.03 -9.17 19.61
N SER A 198 0.54 -10.33 19.30
CA SER A 198 1.77 -10.81 19.95
C SER A 198 3.02 -10.04 19.52
N GLU A 199 2.94 -9.27 18.44
CA GLU A 199 4.07 -8.55 17.86
C GLU A 199 3.61 -7.31 17.06
N GLN A 200 4.42 -6.25 17.05
CA GLN A 200 4.19 -5.05 16.23
C GLN A 200 4.28 -5.38 14.74
N ALA A 201 3.37 -4.83 13.94
CA ALA A 201 3.41 -4.92 12.48
C ALA A 201 3.92 -3.62 11.85
N TYR A 202 4.58 -3.75 10.71
CA TYR A 202 5.08 -2.64 9.90
C TYR A 202 4.60 -2.77 8.46
N TRP A 203 4.61 -1.66 7.75
CA TRP A 203 4.26 -1.63 6.34
C TRP A 203 5.44 -2.06 5.47
N VAL A 204 5.16 -2.89 4.46
CA VAL A 204 6.03 -3.16 3.33
C VAL A 204 5.40 -2.64 2.04
N VAL A 205 6.23 -2.30 1.07
CA VAL A 205 5.77 -2.08 -0.31
C VAL A 205 6.20 -3.25 -1.17
N ASN A 206 5.23 -3.88 -1.82
CA ASN A 206 5.44 -4.99 -2.73
C ASN A 206 5.65 -4.47 -4.16
N PHE A 207 6.88 -4.51 -4.65
CA PHE A 207 7.23 -4.07 -6.00
C PHE A 207 6.91 -5.10 -7.10
N GLU A 208 6.29 -6.24 -6.76
CA GLU A 208 5.66 -7.14 -7.74
C GLU A 208 4.24 -6.66 -8.09
N THR A 209 3.48 -6.26 -7.07
CA THR A 209 2.04 -5.98 -7.17
C THR A 209 1.72 -4.49 -7.09
N GLY A 210 2.64 -3.68 -6.58
CA GLY A 210 2.43 -2.28 -6.20
C GLY A 210 1.60 -2.06 -4.95
N ALA A 211 1.39 -3.10 -4.15
CA ALA A 211 0.58 -3.03 -2.94
C ALA A 211 1.42 -2.56 -1.74
N ALA A 212 0.79 -1.75 -0.88
CA ALA A 212 1.26 -1.57 0.49
C ALA A 212 0.61 -2.66 1.36
N GLU A 213 1.44 -3.54 1.91
CA GLU A 213 1.03 -4.68 2.72
C GLU A 213 1.57 -4.52 4.15
N THR A 214 1.07 -5.31 5.09
CA THR A 214 1.56 -5.33 6.47
C THR A 214 2.18 -6.68 6.78
N LEU A 215 3.26 -6.66 7.55
CA LEU A 215 3.93 -7.88 8.02
C LEU A 215 4.30 -7.70 9.51
N PRO A 216 4.26 -8.77 10.32
CA PRO A 216 4.86 -8.78 11.66
C PRO A 216 6.35 -8.43 11.58
N GLN A 217 6.88 -7.66 12.55
CA GLN A 217 8.28 -7.18 12.51
C GLN A 217 9.32 -8.32 12.47
N SER A 218 8.98 -9.53 12.94
CA SER A 218 9.85 -10.72 12.85
C SER A 218 9.92 -11.36 11.47
N SER A 219 9.02 -10.99 10.55
CA SER A 219 9.02 -11.53 9.18
C SER A 219 10.25 -11.06 8.41
N GLU A 220 10.63 -11.78 7.35
CA GLU A 220 11.72 -11.35 6.48
C GLU A 220 11.19 -10.62 5.24
N ALA A 221 11.73 -9.42 5.00
CA ALA A 221 11.58 -8.67 3.75
C ALA A 221 12.88 -7.89 3.48
N ARG A 222 13.05 -7.43 2.23
CA ARG A 222 14.28 -6.71 1.83
C ARG A 222 14.27 -5.28 2.37
N ALA A 223 15.42 -4.61 2.39
CA ALA A 223 15.50 -3.22 2.82
C ALA A 223 16.16 -2.36 1.73
N LEU A 224 15.55 -1.24 1.38
CA LEU A 224 16.12 -0.26 0.45
C LEU A 224 16.39 1.02 1.22
N CYS A 225 17.65 1.31 1.53
CA CYS A 225 17.97 2.42 2.41
C CYS A 225 17.88 3.76 1.66
N VAL A 226 17.42 4.78 2.37
CA VAL A 226 17.24 6.15 1.88
C VAL A 226 17.93 7.13 2.82
N LYS A 227 18.32 8.29 2.31
CA LYS A 227 18.72 9.44 3.11
C LYS A 227 18.24 10.72 2.44
N ASP A 228 18.24 11.81 3.20
CA ASP A 228 17.99 13.13 2.65
C ASP A 228 19.23 13.60 1.88
N LYS A 229 19.03 14.41 0.83
CA LYS A 229 20.10 14.91 -0.04
C LYS A 229 21.05 15.90 0.65
#